data_AF-A0A3D2HSC9-F1
#
_entry.id   AF-A0A3D2HSC9-F1
#
_cell.length_a   1.000
_cell.length_b   1.000
_cell.length_c   1.000
_cell.angle_alpha   90.00
_cell.angle_beta   90.00
_cell.angle_gamma   90.00
#
_symmetry.space_group_name_H-M   'P 1'
#
loop_
_entity.id
_entity.type
_entity.pdbx_description
1 polymer ?
#
loop_
_entity_poly.entity_id
_entity_poly.type
_entity_poly.pdbx_seq_one_letter_code
_entity_poly.pdbx_strand_id
1 'polypeptide(L)'
;MCLSIDIGKVIIMKERIKKLTSLLLAAVMVSALFTVSLTVNAADTDKVRVTVKNEVYSTADGAVWDGTLLDEWISIDDSSTMMSVLVSALEGKGYTQTGADSNYVTGINGLNAGDAGYMSGWMGTINDWFADEGYDAFSVANGTLESGDELCFVYSNACGADVGSLWDSNDTSLASLSLDSGTLSPEFSSSAKEYTLTLEGETGVVVTPTAVNKNYQVRTYKNEYTPDIKGSEYKRSSSIDVKDGDTIYVAVGDPAWRSMNVSEVANVYTINVKVNDKVTQKLESTADYLLSLGVPTAGNEWRVLGLARAGKITSELSDGYYSSLESYVKNIGSAKLDSRKSTENSRVILSLSAIGKDATDVAGYNLLEPLADFDFVTWQGLNGPVFALIAFDTYSYEIPTASEGVTQTTRESLINYILESQLENGGWTFFGSTADPDMTGMTIQALAPYYNKNADVKNAVDKALDVLSSSQQDNGGFASWGTVNVESCAQVLTALASLGIDADTDERFIKNGNTLVDAIMEFSVENGFAHVKDSVYNQMATEQAYYALVSYNRVKNGKTSLYDMSDVKNLMYDVNGDGVLNIVDCTLIQKYAASLAELTDEQLKKADCNKDGSVNVIDATTLQKIIVK
;
A
#
# COMPACT_ATOMS: atom_id res chain seq x y z
N MET A 1 66.34 15.76 -0.18
CA MET A 1 67.47 15.49 -1.11
C MET A 1 67.01 15.95 -2.48
N CYS A 2 67.58 17.03 -3.03
CA CYS A 2 67.19 17.57 -4.34
C CYS A 2 67.55 16.58 -5.44
N LEU A 3 66.59 16.26 -6.31
CA LEU A 3 66.83 15.63 -7.61
C LEU A 3 66.04 16.39 -8.67
N SER A 4 66.78 16.93 -9.63
CA SER A 4 66.34 17.78 -10.73
C SER A 4 65.29 17.09 -11.60
N ILE A 5 64.18 17.79 -11.87
CA ILE A 5 63.13 17.36 -12.80
C ILE A 5 63.60 17.69 -14.23
N ASP A 6 63.65 16.66 -15.08
CA ASP A 6 63.92 16.78 -16.50
C ASP A 6 62.65 17.24 -17.24
N ILE A 7 62.55 18.56 -17.44
CA ILE A 7 61.38 19.28 -18.00
C ILE A 7 60.99 18.77 -19.40
N GLY A 8 61.92 18.14 -20.13
CA GLY A 8 61.66 17.57 -21.47
C GLY A 8 60.74 16.35 -21.47
N LYS A 9 60.73 15.52 -20.40
CA LYS A 9 59.87 14.33 -20.31
C LYS A 9 58.42 14.68 -19.93
N VAL A 10 58.21 15.77 -19.19
CA VAL A 10 56.89 16.23 -18.74
C VAL A 10 56.04 16.76 -19.90
N ILE A 11 56.67 17.37 -20.91
CA ILE A 11 55.98 17.95 -22.08
C ILE A 11 55.52 16.86 -23.06
N ILE A 12 56.35 15.84 -23.31
CA ILE A 12 56.00 14.70 -24.19
C ILE A 12 54.90 13.82 -23.55
N MET A 13 54.83 13.76 -22.22
CA MET A 13 53.79 13.03 -21.49
C MET A 13 52.43 13.75 -21.53
N LYS A 14 52.41 15.09 -21.46
CA LYS A 14 51.17 15.90 -21.61
C LYS A 14 50.52 15.77 -22.99
N GLU A 15 51.30 15.64 -24.08
CA GLU A 15 50.75 15.43 -25.42
C GLU A 15 50.22 14.00 -25.67
N ARG A 16 50.82 12.98 -25.03
CA ARG A 16 50.30 11.61 -25.07
C ARG A 16 49.04 11.45 -24.23
N ILE A 17 48.95 12.14 -23.09
CA ILE A 17 47.75 12.15 -22.23
C ILE A 17 46.56 12.81 -22.96
N LYS A 18 46.75 13.92 -23.67
CA LYS A 18 45.67 14.56 -24.46
C LYS A 18 45.15 13.70 -25.62
N LYS A 19 45.95 12.78 -26.16
CA LYS A 19 45.52 11.87 -27.24
C LYS A 19 44.90 10.56 -26.74
N LEU A 20 45.09 10.22 -25.47
CA LEU A 20 44.46 9.06 -24.82
C LEU A 20 43.15 9.44 -24.09
N THR A 21 43.00 10.69 -23.63
CA THR A 21 41.75 11.16 -23.00
C THR A 21 40.60 11.43 -23.98
N SER A 22 40.87 11.62 -25.28
CA SER A 22 39.81 11.86 -26.28
C SER A 22 39.25 10.60 -26.95
N LEU A 23 39.73 9.39 -26.59
CA LEU A 23 39.37 8.14 -27.28
C LEU A 23 38.98 6.98 -26.33
N LEU A 24 38.96 7.19 -25.02
CA LEU A 24 38.56 6.16 -24.04
C LEU A 24 37.26 6.47 -23.26
N LEU A 25 36.58 7.59 -23.53
CA LEU A 25 35.35 7.97 -22.80
C LEU A 25 34.03 7.53 -23.47
N ALA A 26 34.07 6.62 -24.45
CA ALA A 26 32.88 6.20 -25.19
C ALA A 26 32.68 4.67 -25.29
N ALA A 27 33.40 3.85 -24.52
CA ALA A 27 33.30 2.40 -24.69
C ALA A 27 33.62 1.59 -23.42
N VAL A 28 32.84 1.75 -22.34
CA VAL A 28 32.31 0.64 -21.50
C VAL A 28 31.07 1.16 -20.76
N MET A 29 29.91 1.15 -21.41
CA MET A 29 28.62 0.95 -20.72
C MET A 29 27.88 -0.12 -21.52
N VAL A 30 28.47 -1.31 -21.53
CA VAL A 30 27.78 -2.53 -21.96
C VAL A 30 27.12 -3.10 -20.71
N SER A 31 25.82 -2.86 -20.61
CA SER A 31 24.82 -3.75 -20.00
C SER A 31 25.35 -4.80 -19.02
N ALA A 32 25.43 -4.43 -17.75
CA ALA A 32 25.19 -5.36 -16.67
C ALA A 32 23.86 -4.96 -16.04
N LEU A 33 22.77 -5.51 -16.56
CA LEU A 33 21.51 -5.61 -15.84
C LEU A 33 21.76 -6.55 -14.65
N PHE A 34 22.42 -6.05 -13.61
CA PHE A 34 22.21 -6.60 -12.29
C PHE A 34 20.88 -6.02 -11.82
N THR A 35 19.83 -6.85 -11.86
CA THR A 35 18.72 -6.68 -10.93
C THR A 35 19.32 -6.90 -9.55
N VAL A 36 19.86 -5.83 -8.95
CA VAL A 36 20.01 -5.78 -7.51
C VAL A 36 18.57 -5.81 -7.00
N SER A 37 18.18 -6.94 -6.43
CA SER A 37 17.01 -6.97 -5.55
C SER A 37 17.30 -6.00 -4.42
N LEU A 38 16.86 -4.75 -4.59
CA LEU A 38 16.77 -3.79 -3.51
C LEU A 38 15.66 -4.31 -2.61
N THR A 39 15.98 -5.18 -1.66
CA THR A 39 15.16 -5.26 -0.46
C THR A 39 15.38 -3.96 0.30
N VAL A 40 14.65 -2.92 -0.10
CA VAL A 40 14.51 -1.70 0.68
C VAL A 40 13.64 -2.07 1.86
N ASN A 41 14.25 -2.57 2.95
CA ASN A 41 13.59 -2.40 4.23
C ASN A 41 13.46 -0.90 4.44
N ALA A 42 12.23 -0.43 4.68
CA ALA A 42 11.95 0.93 5.14
C ALA A 42 13.05 1.32 6.14
N ALA A 43 13.68 2.49 5.93
CA ALA A 43 14.81 2.95 6.73
C ALA A 43 14.56 2.68 8.21
N ASP A 44 15.25 1.68 8.76
CA ASP A 44 15.29 1.46 10.20
C ASP A 44 15.76 2.78 10.80
N THR A 45 14.94 3.39 11.66
CA THR A 45 15.29 4.65 12.32
C THR A 45 16.65 4.49 12.99
N ASP A 46 17.53 5.48 12.80
CA ASP A 46 18.88 5.55 13.39
C ASP A 46 19.91 4.59 12.74
N LYS A 47 19.81 4.33 11.43
CA LYS A 47 20.84 3.59 10.67
C LYS A 47 21.31 4.32 9.42
N VAL A 48 22.54 4.03 9.02
CA VAL A 48 23.13 4.41 7.73
C VAL A 48 23.57 3.17 6.97
N ARG A 49 23.56 3.23 5.64
CA ARG A 49 24.04 2.13 4.79
C ARG A 49 25.53 2.30 4.54
N VAL A 50 26.33 1.26 4.78
CA VAL A 50 27.77 1.26 4.56
C VAL A 50 28.13 0.23 3.50
N THR A 51 28.78 0.69 2.44
CA THR A 51 29.27 -0.18 1.38
C THR A 51 30.78 0.01 1.18
N VAL A 52 31.51 -1.09 1.02
CA VAL A 52 32.97 -1.09 0.78
C VAL A 52 33.27 -1.88 -0.48
N LYS A 53 33.92 -1.24 -1.46
CA LYS A 53 34.10 -1.83 -2.80
C LYS A 53 35.48 -1.57 -3.41
N ASN A 54 35.93 -2.54 -4.20
CA ASN A 54 37.06 -2.41 -5.10
C ASN A 54 36.64 -2.89 -6.49
N GLU A 55 36.13 -1.99 -7.31
CA GLU A 55 35.63 -2.31 -8.66
C GLU A 55 36.66 -1.97 -9.75
N VAL A 56 37.75 -1.28 -9.41
CA VAL A 56 38.74 -0.78 -10.38
C VAL A 56 40.07 -1.54 -10.35
N TYR A 57 40.55 -1.96 -9.17
CA TYR A 57 41.78 -2.75 -9.07
C TYR A 57 41.46 -4.23 -9.00
N SER A 58 41.57 -4.95 -10.12
CA SER A 58 41.19 -6.36 -10.15
C SER A 58 42.20 -7.26 -9.44
N THR A 59 41.75 -8.42 -8.97
CA THR A 59 42.62 -9.50 -8.47
C THR A 59 43.57 -10.01 -9.54
N ALA A 60 43.18 -9.93 -10.82
CA ALA A 60 44.05 -10.25 -11.95
C ALA A 60 45.22 -9.25 -12.09
N ASP A 61 45.03 -8.00 -11.65
CA ASP A 61 46.05 -6.95 -11.66
C ASP A 61 46.85 -6.88 -10.34
N GLY A 62 46.57 -7.80 -9.40
CA GLY A 62 47.32 -7.98 -8.15
C GLY A 62 46.60 -7.54 -6.88
N ALA A 63 45.33 -7.14 -6.95
CA ALA A 63 44.55 -6.84 -5.75
C ALA A 63 44.36 -8.09 -4.89
N VAL A 64 44.34 -7.91 -3.57
CA VAL A 64 44.05 -9.01 -2.63
C VAL A 64 42.58 -9.47 -2.68
N TRP A 65 41.68 -8.61 -3.15
CA TRP A 65 40.27 -8.88 -3.41
C TRP A 65 39.71 -7.79 -4.34
N ASP A 66 38.66 -8.11 -5.11
CA ASP A 66 37.88 -7.19 -5.94
C ASP A 66 36.37 -7.45 -5.74
N GLY A 67 35.53 -6.51 -6.19
CA GLY A 67 34.07 -6.52 -5.97
C GLY A 67 33.62 -5.81 -4.68
N THR A 68 32.45 -6.19 -4.17
CA THR A 68 31.87 -5.65 -2.93
C THR A 68 32.29 -6.50 -1.73
N LEU A 69 32.98 -5.90 -0.76
CA LEU A 69 33.41 -6.57 0.47
C LEU A 69 32.31 -6.55 1.55
N LEU A 70 31.54 -5.46 1.60
CA LEU A 70 30.54 -5.17 2.62
C LEU A 70 29.41 -4.33 2.01
N ASP A 71 28.16 -4.61 2.39
CA ASP A 71 26.98 -3.79 2.13
C ASP A 71 25.95 -4.04 3.26
N GLU A 72 25.92 -3.15 4.27
CA GLU A 72 25.17 -3.38 5.50
C GLU A 72 24.56 -2.09 6.05
N TRP A 73 23.44 -2.22 6.77
CA TRP A 73 22.87 -1.12 7.56
C TRP A 73 23.45 -1.12 8.96
N ILE A 74 24.09 -0.01 9.34
CA ILE A 74 24.81 0.16 10.60
C ILE A 74 24.11 1.20 11.45
N SER A 75 23.84 0.87 12.72
CA SER A 75 23.25 1.79 13.68
C SER A 75 24.18 2.95 13.99
N ILE A 76 23.60 4.13 14.17
CA ILE A 76 24.28 5.36 14.57
C ILE A 76 23.71 5.90 15.87
N ASP A 77 24.52 6.70 16.56
CA ASP A 77 24.17 7.48 17.74
C ASP A 77 24.76 8.89 17.66
N ASP A 78 24.49 9.74 18.66
CA ASP A 78 24.96 11.13 18.72
C ASP A 78 26.48 11.30 18.60
N SER A 79 27.26 10.26 18.91
CA SER A 79 28.73 10.28 18.83
C SER A 79 29.28 9.77 17.49
N SER A 80 28.41 9.20 16.65
CA SER A 80 28.81 8.53 15.43
C SER A 80 29.35 9.51 14.38
N THR A 81 30.50 9.13 13.80
CA THR A 81 31.13 9.73 12.62
C THR A 81 31.18 8.74 11.46
N MET A 82 31.33 9.23 10.22
CA MET A 82 31.53 8.39 9.04
C MET A 82 32.72 7.42 9.20
N MET A 83 33.79 7.85 9.91
CA MET A 83 34.91 6.97 10.25
C MET A 83 34.51 5.87 11.24
N SER A 84 33.91 6.25 12.37
CA SER A 84 33.53 5.30 13.42
C SER A 84 32.54 4.24 12.92
N VAL A 85 31.64 4.64 12.01
CA VAL A 85 30.68 3.77 11.35
C VAL A 85 31.38 2.78 10.43
N LEU A 86 32.32 3.24 9.58
CA LEU A 86 33.13 2.33 8.75
C LEU A 86 33.88 1.31 9.60
N VAL A 87 34.56 1.75 10.66
CA VAL A 87 35.32 0.87 11.56
C VAL A 87 34.38 -0.18 12.18
N SER A 88 33.24 0.25 12.71
CA SER A 88 32.24 -0.65 13.30
C SER A 88 31.71 -1.67 12.30
N ALA A 89 31.45 -1.25 11.06
CA ALA A 89 30.94 -2.11 10.00
C ALA A 89 31.97 -3.19 9.59
N LEU A 90 33.24 -2.81 9.48
CA LEU A 90 34.34 -3.73 9.18
C LEU A 90 34.59 -4.72 10.34
N GLU A 91 34.68 -4.22 11.56
CA GLU A 91 34.90 -5.04 12.77
C GLU A 91 33.76 -6.06 12.98
N GLY A 92 32.51 -5.64 12.73
CA GLY A 92 31.34 -6.51 12.81
C GLY A 92 31.38 -7.72 11.87
N LYS A 93 32.16 -7.65 10.77
CA LYS A 93 32.41 -8.77 9.86
C LYS A 93 33.80 -9.41 10.01
N GLY A 94 34.61 -8.94 10.97
CA GLY A 94 35.97 -9.41 11.19
C GLY A 94 36.99 -8.95 10.16
N TYR A 95 36.70 -7.87 9.41
CA TYR A 95 37.63 -7.26 8.47
C TYR A 95 38.56 -6.26 9.17
N THR A 96 39.79 -6.14 8.67
CA THR A 96 40.80 -5.23 9.24
C THR A 96 40.82 -3.88 8.53
N GLN A 97 41.17 -2.81 9.24
CA GLN A 97 41.50 -1.51 8.63
C GLN A 97 42.78 -0.92 9.21
N THR A 98 43.42 -0.02 8.45
CA THR A 98 44.54 0.80 8.93
C THR A 98 44.33 2.28 8.60
N GLY A 99 44.80 3.17 9.47
CA GLY A 99 44.80 4.63 9.25
C GLY A 99 43.57 5.37 9.77
N ALA A 100 42.50 4.67 10.21
CA ALA A 100 41.31 5.34 10.75
C ALA A 100 41.63 6.33 11.89
N ASP A 101 42.63 6.03 12.71
CA ASP A 101 43.15 6.88 13.79
C ASP A 101 43.77 8.20 13.31
N SER A 102 44.15 8.25 12.03
CA SER A 102 44.65 9.44 11.34
C SER A 102 43.56 10.18 10.56
N ASN A 103 42.27 9.86 10.79
CA ASN A 103 41.12 10.43 10.09
C ASN A 103 41.15 10.21 8.56
N TYR A 104 41.85 9.16 8.10
CA TYR A 104 41.89 8.71 6.71
C TYR A 104 42.22 7.21 6.65
N VAL A 105 41.36 6.41 6.02
CA VAL A 105 41.64 4.97 5.89
C VAL A 105 42.68 4.73 4.81
N THR A 106 43.82 4.16 5.20
CA THR A 106 44.93 3.83 4.29
C THR A 106 44.87 2.39 3.81
N GLY A 107 44.13 1.50 4.48
CA GLY A 107 43.98 0.11 4.04
C GLY A 107 42.72 -0.53 4.58
N ILE A 108 42.08 -1.39 3.78
CA ILE A 108 40.93 -2.20 4.16
C ILE A 108 41.15 -3.63 3.72
N ASN A 109 41.08 -4.54 4.68
CA ASN A 109 41.18 -5.99 4.52
C ASN A 109 42.35 -6.43 3.62
N GLY A 110 43.53 -5.84 3.88
CA GLY A 110 44.77 -6.16 3.17
C GLY A 110 45.01 -5.37 1.87
N LEU A 111 44.07 -4.54 1.41
CA LEU A 111 44.24 -3.66 0.26
C LEU A 111 44.57 -2.23 0.72
N ASN A 112 45.79 -1.77 0.43
CA ASN A 112 46.38 -0.54 0.95
C ASN A 112 46.58 0.51 -0.14
N ALA A 113 46.50 1.78 0.24
CA ALA A 113 46.89 2.89 -0.61
C ALA A 113 48.33 2.69 -1.13
N GLY A 114 48.49 2.79 -2.45
CA GLY A 114 49.76 2.51 -3.12
C GLY A 114 49.85 1.14 -3.79
N ASP A 115 48.97 0.18 -3.47
CA ASP A 115 49.06 -1.19 -3.99
C ASP A 115 48.88 -1.25 -5.52
N ALA A 116 48.08 -0.34 -6.10
CA ALA A 116 47.90 -0.19 -7.55
C ALA A 116 48.75 0.96 -8.14
N GLY A 117 49.72 1.48 -7.37
CA GLY A 117 50.60 2.59 -7.76
C GLY A 117 50.41 3.85 -6.93
N TYR A 118 51.27 4.84 -7.12
CA TYR A 118 51.38 6.03 -6.24
C TYR A 118 50.12 6.93 -6.20
N MET A 119 49.20 6.76 -7.16
CA MET A 119 47.93 7.50 -7.23
C MET A 119 46.76 6.71 -6.66
N SER A 120 47.00 5.51 -6.13
CA SER A 120 45.96 4.62 -5.65
C SER A 120 45.70 4.78 -4.16
N GLY A 121 44.43 4.63 -3.76
CA GLY A 121 44.00 4.77 -2.37
C GLY A 121 42.49 4.72 -2.19
N TRP A 122 42.09 4.73 -0.92
CA TRP A 122 40.68 4.70 -0.52
C TRP A 122 40.08 6.10 -0.59
N MET A 123 38.84 6.17 -1.08
CA MET A 123 38.02 7.37 -1.12
C MET A 123 36.64 7.06 -0.58
N GLY A 124 35.97 8.07 -0.03
CA GLY A 124 34.69 7.90 0.66
C GLY A 124 33.67 8.88 0.12
N THR A 125 32.47 8.40 -0.17
CA THR A 125 31.32 9.25 -0.49
C THR A 125 30.26 9.17 0.61
N ILE A 126 29.51 10.26 0.73
CA ILE A 126 28.24 10.33 1.44
C ILE A 126 27.17 10.74 0.42
N ASN A 127 26.14 9.92 0.26
CA ASN A 127 25.04 10.14 -0.69
C ASN A 127 25.51 10.43 -2.13
N ASP A 128 26.46 9.62 -2.63
CA ASP A 128 27.10 9.75 -3.95
C ASP A 128 28.01 10.98 -4.14
N TRP A 129 28.26 11.75 -3.08
CA TRP A 129 29.19 12.90 -3.09
C TRP A 129 30.46 12.57 -2.32
N PHE A 130 31.64 12.80 -2.90
CA PHE A 130 32.91 12.57 -2.23
C PHE A 130 33.08 13.49 -1.02
N ALA A 131 33.54 12.92 0.10
CA ALA A 131 33.90 13.67 1.28
C ALA A 131 35.03 14.67 0.96
N ASP A 132 34.79 15.95 1.23
CA ASP A 132 35.73 17.05 1.03
C ASP A 132 36.58 17.36 2.28
N GLU A 133 36.34 16.61 3.36
CA GLU A 133 37.08 16.64 4.63
C GLU A 133 37.41 15.21 5.09
N GLY A 134 38.18 15.07 6.16
CA GLY A 134 38.39 13.77 6.80
C GLY A 134 37.09 13.20 7.37
N TYR A 135 36.95 11.88 7.42
CA TYR A 135 35.67 11.20 7.70
C TYR A 135 35.09 11.51 9.09
N ASP A 136 35.89 11.90 10.09
CA ASP A 136 35.39 12.34 11.39
C ASP A 136 34.62 13.67 11.35
N ALA A 137 34.83 14.48 10.32
CA ALA A 137 34.08 15.72 10.13
C ALA A 137 32.61 15.46 9.75
N PHE A 138 32.30 14.28 9.22
CA PHE A 138 30.95 13.85 8.89
C PHE A 138 30.35 13.13 10.10
N SER A 139 29.53 13.82 10.89
CA SER A 139 29.07 13.32 12.19
C SER A 139 27.61 13.65 12.47
N VAL A 140 27.00 12.85 13.36
CA VAL A 140 25.65 13.13 13.87
C VAL A 140 25.66 14.42 14.68
N ALA A 141 26.68 14.62 15.52
CA ALA A 141 26.82 15.78 16.41
C ALA A 141 26.80 17.14 15.69
N ASN A 142 27.34 17.24 14.47
CA ASN A 142 27.32 18.46 13.67
C ASN A 142 26.26 18.45 12.55
N GLY A 143 25.42 17.40 12.50
CA GLY A 143 24.31 17.26 11.55
C GLY A 143 24.76 17.10 10.09
N THR A 144 25.91 16.49 9.85
CA THR A 144 26.41 16.17 8.49
C THR A 144 26.39 14.68 8.18
N LEU A 145 26.04 13.85 9.18
CA LEU A 145 25.68 12.44 9.04
C LEU A 145 24.33 12.25 9.74
N GLU A 146 23.38 11.60 9.08
CA GLU A 146 22.06 11.33 9.62
C GLU A 146 21.48 10.00 9.12
N SER A 147 20.41 9.54 9.77
CA SER A 147 19.74 8.29 9.41
C SER A 147 19.31 8.29 7.93
N GLY A 148 19.50 7.16 7.26
CA GLY A 148 19.22 6.99 5.84
C GLY A 148 20.32 7.50 4.89
N ASP A 149 21.44 8.03 5.40
CA ASP A 149 22.59 8.33 4.56
C ASP A 149 23.26 7.05 4.04
N GLU A 150 23.78 7.12 2.80
CA GLU A 150 24.56 6.05 2.18
C GLU A 150 26.05 6.42 2.12
N LEU A 151 26.88 5.65 2.82
CA LEU A 151 28.34 5.79 2.87
C LEU A 151 29.00 4.75 1.98
N CYS A 152 29.78 5.18 0.99
CA CYS A 152 30.48 4.26 0.09
C CYS A 152 31.99 4.50 0.14
N PHE A 153 32.76 3.46 0.46
CA PHE A 153 34.21 3.50 0.48
C PHE A 153 34.75 2.69 -0.70
N VAL A 154 35.42 3.38 -1.62
CA VAL A 154 35.86 2.84 -2.90
C VAL A 154 37.36 2.94 -3.06
N TYR A 155 37.96 1.92 -3.66
CA TYR A 155 39.37 1.95 -4.02
C TYR A 155 39.56 2.56 -5.41
N SER A 156 40.43 3.57 -5.50
CA SER A 156 40.80 4.24 -6.75
C SER A 156 42.25 3.93 -7.10
N ASN A 157 42.56 3.88 -8.40
CA ASN A 157 43.91 3.79 -8.97
C ASN A 157 44.42 5.15 -9.50
N ALA A 158 43.57 6.17 -9.57
CA ALA A 158 43.81 7.40 -10.31
C ALA A 158 43.38 8.67 -9.55
N CYS A 159 43.69 8.78 -8.25
CA CYS A 159 43.31 9.90 -7.39
C CYS A 159 41.81 10.25 -7.44
N GLY A 160 40.96 9.26 -7.71
CA GLY A 160 39.51 9.38 -7.78
C GLY A 160 38.91 9.53 -9.17
N ALA A 161 39.70 9.82 -10.20
CA ALA A 161 39.17 10.09 -11.55
C ALA A 161 38.46 8.87 -12.17
N ASP A 162 38.90 7.66 -11.81
CA ASP A 162 38.34 6.37 -12.23
C ASP A 162 37.09 5.94 -11.44
N VAL A 163 36.75 6.66 -10.37
CA VAL A 163 35.56 6.42 -9.52
C VAL A 163 34.63 7.64 -9.43
N GLY A 164 34.85 8.64 -10.28
CA GLY A 164 33.94 9.79 -10.47
C GLY A 164 34.32 11.10 -9.77
N SER A 165 35.50 11.20 -9.16
CA SER A 165 36.01 12.47 -8.62
C SER A 165 36.76 13.25 -9.71
N LEU A 166 36.07 14.17 -10.40
CA LEU A 166 36.59 14.85 -11.59
C LEU A 166 36.94 16.32 -11.29
N TRP A 167 38.18 16.57 -10.85
CA TRP A 167 38.64 17.90 -10.47
C TRP A 167 38.76 18.89 -11.64
N ASP A 168 39.12 18.41 -12.82
CA ASP A 168 39.30 19.23 -14.02
C ASP A 168 38.00 19.40 -14.85
N SER A 169 36.84 19.01 -14.29
CA SER A 169 35.53 19.05 -14.97
C SER A 169 34.46 19.67 -14.09
N ASN A 170 33.65 20.57 -14.66
CA ASN A 170 32.46 21.12 -13.99
C ASN A 170 31.16 20.48 -14.52
N ASP A 171 31.23 19.21 -14.92
CA ASP A 171 30.08 18.46 -15.41
C ASP A 171 29.11 18.13 -14.27
N THR A 172 27.96 18.81 -14.26
CA THR A 172 26.88 18.59 -13.29
C THR A 172 25.81 17.64 -13.82
N SER A 173 26.10 16.81 -14.82
CA SER A 173 25.13 15.83 -15.32
C SER A 173 25.04 14.57 -14.46
N LEU A 174 23.87 13.92 -14.50
CA LEU A 174 23.67 12.60 -13.93
C LEU A 174 24.26 11.52 -14.85
N ALA A 175 24.99 10.57 -14.26
CA ALA A 175 25.47 9.36 -14.93
C ALA A 175 24.35 8.32 -15.05
N SER A 176 23.49 8.24 -14.04
CA SER A 176 22.31 7.38 -14.02
C SER A 176 21.22 7.95 -13.12
N LEU A 177 20.00 7.49 -13.37
CA LEU A 177 18.82 7.73 -12.56
C LEU A 177 18.02 6.43 -12.53
N SER A 178 18.03 5.72 -11.41
CA SER A 178 17.24 4.51 -11.23
C SER A 178 16.02 4.76 -10.33
N LEU A 179 14.96 4.02 -10.62
CA LEU A 179 13.70 4.01 -9.89
C LEU A 179 13.42 2.55 -9.53
N ASP A 180 12.94 2.30 -8.33
CA ASP A 180 12.54 0.95 -7.88
C ASP A 180 11.20 0.50 -8.48
N SER A 181 10.35 1.47 -8.85
CA SER A 181 9.05 1.24 -9.46
C SER A 181 8.76 2.12 -10.67
N GLY A 182 7.79 1.68 -11.47
CA GLY A 182 7.29 2.39 -12.64
C GLY A 182 8.21 2.36 -13.87
N THR A 183 7.82 3.14 -14.87
CA THR A 183 8.58 3.27 -16.13
C THR A 183 8.83 4.74 -16.43
N LEU A 184 10.09 5.09 -16.66
CA LEU A 184 10.50 6.44 -17.03
C LEU A 184 10.46 6.63 -18.56
N SER A 185 9.87 7.72 -19.02
CA SER A 185 9.82 8.11 -20.44
C SER A 185 10.25 9.57 -20.61
N PRO A 186 11.18 9.90 -21.52
CA PRO A 186 12.02 8.95 -22.27
C PRO A 186 12.89 8.09 -21.33
N GLU A 187 13.47 7.01 -21.86
CA GLU A 187 14.53 6.30 -21.14
C GLU A 187 15.63 7.29 -20.73
N PHE A 188 16.22 7.09 -19.55
CA PHE A 188 17.13 8.06 -18.97
C PHE A 188 18.28 8.43 -19.93
N SER A 189 18.50 9.73 -20.11
CA SER A 189 19.62 10.28 -20.85
C SER A 189 20.07 11.57 -20.17
N SER A 190 21.36 11.71 -19.85
CA SER A 190 21.90 12.87 -19.13
C SER A 190 21.58 14.23 -19.79
N SER A 191 21.30 14.24 -21.10
CA SER A 191 20.90 15.41 -21.89
C SER A 191 19.42 15.80 -21.77
N ALA A 192 18.53 14.87 -21.48
CA ALA A 192 17.11 15.16 -21.27
C ALA A 192 16.88 15.71 -19.86
N LYS A 193 16.03 16.75 -19.76
CA LYS A 193 15.72 17.44 -18.50
C LYS A 193 14.30 17.22 -18.00
N GLU A 194 13.43 16.66 -18.86
CA GLU A 194 12.02 16.44 -18.56
C GLU A 194 11.70 14.97 -18.83
N TYR A 195 11.04 14.34 -17.85
CA TYR A 195 10.63 12.95 -17.89
C TYR A 195 9.20 12.81 -17.41
N THR A 196 8.59 11.67 -17.73
CA THR A 196 7.35 11.18 -17.15
C THR A 196 7.63 9.83 -16.51
N LEU A 197 7.40 9.72 -15.20
CA LEU A 197 7.37 8.44 -14.48
C LEU A 197 5.92 7.94 -14.49
N THR A 198 5.70 6.79 -15.11
CA THR A 198 4.39 6.11 -15.10
C THR A 198 4.38 5.00 -14.06
N LEU A 199 3.47 5.07 -13.09
CA LEU A 199 3.25 4.07 -12.03
C LEU A 199 1.93 3.36 -12.25
N GLU A 200 1.88 2.04 -12.02
CA GLU A 200 0.65 1.23 -12.18
C GLU A 200 -0.01 1.01 -10.81
N GLY A 201 -0.53 2.09 -10.21
CA GLY A 201 -1.25 2.06 -8.92
C GLY A 201 -0.36 2.16 -7.67
N GLU A 202 0.96 2.03 -7.79
CA GLU A 202 1.90 2.34 -6.72
C GLU A 202 2.00 3.86 -6.49
N THR A 203 2.04 4.25 -5.22
CA THR A 203 2.15 5.66 -4.80
C THR A 203 3.44 5.92 -4.02
N GLY A 204 4.39 4.99 -4.01
CA GLY A 204 5.72 5.16 -3.42
C GLY A 204 6.79 4.87 -4.46
N VAL A 205 7.83 5.70 -4.53
CA VAL A 205 8.97 5.48 -5.43
C VAL A 205 10.28 5.89 -4.75
N VAL A 206 11.28 5.04 -4.79
CA VAL A 206 12.66 5.35 -4.42
C VAL A 206 13.41 5.87 -5.65
N VAL A 207 13.98 7.06 -5.52
CA VAL A 207 14.74 7.71 -6.60
C VAL A 207 16.21 7.70 -6.26
N THR A 208 17.01 6.93 -7.00
CA THR A 208 18.44 6.75 -6.76
C THR A 208 19.26 7.35 -7.91
N PRO A 209 19.61 8.64 -7.83
CA PRO A 209 20.46 9.28 -8.83
C PRO A 209 21.95 9.03 -8.56
N THR A 210 22.76 9.12 -9.62
CA THR A 210 24.23 9.07 -9.58
C THR A 210 24.82 10.20 -10.42
N ALA A 211 25.74 10.99 -9.87
CA ALA A 211 26.42 12.06 -10.60
C ALA A 211 27.54 11.53 -11.51
N VAL A 212 27.77 12.19 -12.66
CA VAL A 212 28.98 11.97 -13.47
C VAL A 212 30.21 12.45 -12.68
N ASN A 213 30.13 13.66 -12.13
CA ASN A 213 31.15 14.19 -11.24
C ASN A 213 30.64 14.22 -9.80
N LYS A 214 31.08 13.23 -9.03
CA LYS A 214 30.75 13.05 -7.61
C LYS A 214 31.43 14.07 -6.69
N ASN A 215 32.13 15.06 -7.24
CA ASN A 215 32.54 16.24 -6.48
C ASN A 215 31.39 17.21 -6.20
N TYR A 216 30.26 17.05 -6.91
CA TYR A 216 29.00 17.76 -6.67
C TYR A 216 28.01 16.90 -5.88
N GLN A 217 27.22 17.54 -5.03
CA GLN A 217 26.08 16.89 -4.38
C GLN A 217 24.91 16.70 -5.34
N VAL A 218 24.12 15.65 -5.08
CA VAL A 218 22.84 15.38 -5.74
C VAL A 218 21.74 15.35 -4.69
N ARG A 219 20.63 16.06 -4.93
CA ARG A 219 19.48 16.07 -4.02
C ARG A 219 18.17 15.94 -4.78
N THR A 220 17.21 15.26 -4.16
CA THR A 220 15.89 14.98 -4.71
C THR A 220 14.80 15.72 -3.94
N TYR A 221 13.82 16.30 -4.62
CA TYR A 221 12.71 17.06 -4.02
C TYR A 221 11.38 16.67 -4.66
N LYS A 222 10.28 16.89 -3.95
CA LYS A 222 8.91 16.66 -4.46
C LYS A 222 8.12 17.97 -4.47
N ASN A 223 7.45 18.23 -5.59
CA ASN A 223 6.57 19.35 -5.92
C ASN A 223 7.20 20.76 -5.88
N GLU A 224 8.17 20.99 -5.00
CA GLU A 224 8.89 22.25 -4.91
C GLU A 224 10.40 22.00 -4.84
N TYR A 225 11.17 22.70 -5.67
CA TYR A 225 12.63 22.71 -5.60
C TYR A 225 13.10 23.74 -4.57
N THR A 226 13.61 23.29 -3.42
CA THR A 226 13.93 24.15 -2.26
C THR A 226 15.37 23.96 -1.78
N PRO A 227 16.39 24.30 -2.61
CA PRO A 227 17.79 23.98 -2.33
C PRO A 227 18.38 24.66 -1.08
N ASP A 228 17.80 25.77 -0.63
CA ASP A 228 18.24 26.54 0.53
C ASP A 228 17.66 26.05 1.87
N ILE A 229 16.70 25.12 1.84
CA ILE A 229 16.02 24.61 3.03
C ILE A 229 16.59 23.24 3.38
N LYS A 230 17.42 23.17 4.42
CA LYS A 230 17.99 21.89 4.89
C LYS A 230 16.88 20.93 5.34
N GLY A 231 16.90 19.70 4.84
CA GLY A 231 15.98 18.63 5.22
C GLY A 231 14.68 18.60 4.42
N SER A 232 14.52 19.47 3.41
CA SER A 232 13.40 19.35 2.46
C SER A 232 13.68 18.34 1.34
N GLU A 233 14.92 17.87 1.21
CA GLU A 233 15.33 16.82 0.29
C GLU A 233 14.92 15.41 0.77
N TYR A 234 14.68 14.52 -0.19
CA TYR A 234 14.50 13.10 0.06
C TYR A 234 15.84 12.38 -0.01
N LYS A 235 16.04 11.39 0.87
CA LYS A 235 17.22 10.51 0.84
C LYS A 235 17.17 9.57 -0.36
N ARG A 236 18.34 9.16 -0.84
CA ARG A 236 18.51 8.30 -2.03
C ARG A 236 17.89 6.91 -1.89
N SER A 237 17.67 6.46 -0.65
CA SER A 237 17.03 5.20 -0.28
C SER A 237 15.63 5.36 0.30
N SER A 238 15.12 6.60 0.41
CA SER A 238 13.78 6.84 0.97
C SER A 238 12.73 6.74 -0.12
N SER A 239 11.64 6.05 0.20
CA SER A 239 10.43 6.08 -0.62
C SER A 239 9.82 7.48 -0.59
N ILE A 240 9.47 7.99 -1.75
CA ILE A 240 8.76 9.25 -1.96
C ILE A 240 7.29 8.91 -2.21
N ASP A 241 6.41 9.29 -1.30
CA ASP A 241 4.97 9.17 -1.53
C ASP A 241 4.55 10.15 -2.65
N VAL A 242 3.98 9.65 -3.73
CA VAL A 242 3.59 10.42 -4.93
C VAL A 242 2.16 10.13 -5.33
N LYS A 243 1.52 11.11 -5.98
CA LYS A 243 0.22 10.97 -6.64
C LYS A 243 0.28 11.42 -8.10
N ASP A 244 -0.77 11.13 -8.85
CA ASP A 244 -0.91 11.63 -10.22
C ASP A 244 -0.78 13.17 -10.25
N GLY A 245 0.08 13.66 -11.13
CA GLY A 245 0.37 15.08 -11.29
C GLY A 245 1.43 15.65 -10.34
N ASP A 246 1.98 14.88 -9.40
CA ASP A 246 3.15 15.31 -8.63
C ASP A 246 4.38 15.47 -9.54
N THR A 247 5.39 16.21 -9.07
CA THR A 247 6.67 16.41 -9.75
C THR A 247 7.82 16.06 -8.83
N ILE A 248 8.79 15.28 -9.30
CA ILE A 248 10.05 15.04 -8.61
C ILE A 248 11.15 15.83 -9.30
N TYR A 249 11.95 16.57 -8.54
CA TYR A 249 13.14 17.27 -9.01
C TYR A 249 14.39 16.55 -8.52
N VAL A 250 15.30 16.23 -9.42
CA VAL A 250 16.65 15.76 -9.09
C VAL A 250 17.64 16.80 -9.55
N ALA A 251 18.37 17.40 -8.62
CA ALA A 251 19.28 18.50 -8.90
C ALA A 251 20.72 18.14 -8.53
N VAL A 252 21.66 18.55 -9.37
CA VAL A 252 23.10 18.28 -9.22
C VAL A 252 23.86 19.61 -9.16
N GLY A 253 24.71 19.75 -8.15
CA GLY A 253 25.66 20.86 -8.05
C GLY A 253 24.99 22.23 -7.90
N ASP A 254 23.97 22.35 -7.06
CA ASP A 254 23.42 23.67 -6.73
C ASP A 254 24.47 24.54 -6.00
N PRO A 255 24.62 25.83 -6.35
CA PRO A 255 25.57 26.74 -5.71
C PRO A 255 25.38 26.93 -4.19
N ALA A 256 24.19 26.64 -3.65
CA ALA A 256 23.93 26.67 -2.21
C ALA A 256 24.58 25.51 -1.44
N TRP A 257 25.02 24.45 -2.14
CA TRP A 257 25.56 23.24 -1.52
C TRP A 257 27.09 23.23 -1.50
N ARG A 258 27.66 22.46 -0.57
CA ARG A 258 29.10 22.21 -0.53
C ARG A 258 29.53 21.41 -1.76
N SER A 259 30.70 21.76 -2.30
CA SER A 259 31.25 21.14 -3.49
C SER A 259 32.77 21.33 -3.53
N MET A 260 33.48 20.36 -4.10
CA MET A 260 34.91 20.46 -4.40
C MET A 260 35.20 21.15 -5.75
N ASN A 261 34.14 21.40 -6.52
CA ASN A 261 34.17 22.10 -7.80
C ASN A 261 33.27 23.34 -7.79
N VAL A 262 33.43 24.22 -8.78
CA VAL A 262 32.61 25.43 -8.92
C VAL A 262 31.39 25.13 -9.79
N SER A 263 30.20 25.53 -9.34
CA SER A 263 28.97 25.51 -10.15
C SER A 263 28.33 26.89 -10.12
N GLU A 264 27.84 27.36 -11.27
CA GLU A 264 27.11 28.63 -11.38
C GLU A 264 25.59 28.45 -11.24
N VAL A 265 25.08 27.26 -11.58
CA VAL A 265 23.65 26.93 -11.55
C VAL A 265 23.49 25.42 -11.38
N ALA A 266 22.45 25.01 -10.63
CA ALA A 266 22.08 23.60 -10.55
C ALA A 266 21.68 23.07 -11.93
N ASN A 267 22.08 21.83 -12.21
CA ASN A 267 21.52 21.08 -13.31
C ASN A 267 20.34 20.24 -12.78
N VAL A 268 19.13 20.57 -13.23
CA VAL A 268 17.88 20.02 -12.69
C VAL A 268 17.21 19.10 -13.72
N TYR A 269 16.80 17.93 -13.25
CA TYR A 269 16.02 16.94 -13.97
C TYR A 269 14.62 16.89 -13.34
N THR A 270 13.59 17.12 -14.14
CA THR A 270 12.18 17.13 -13.74
C THR A 270 11.51 15.82 -14.15
N ILE A 271 10.84 15.16 -13.21
CA ILE A 271 10.12 13.91 -13.43
C ILE A 271 8.66 14.15 -13.07
N ASN A 272 7.80 14.17 -14.07
CA ASN A 272 6.36 14.33 -13.91
C ASN A 272 5.76 12.95 -13.58
N VAL A 273 5.03 12.85 -12.48
CA VAL A 273 4.42 11.58 -12.04
C VAL A 273 3.06 11.40 -12.71
N LYS A 274 2.86 10.24 -13.31
CA LYS A 274 1.58 9.78 -13.83
C LYS A 274 1.21 8.45 -13.19
N VAL A 275 0.09 8.38 -12.49
CA VAL A 275 -0.38 7.14 -11.86
C VAL A 275 -1.52 6.56 -12.69
N ASN A 276 -1.23 5.49 -13.42
CA ASN A 276 -2.22 4.67 -14.12
C ASN A 276 -2.84 3.65 -13.16
N ASP A 277 -3.58 4.12 -12.17
CA ASP A 277 -4.34 3.21 -11.30
C ASP A 277 -5.57 2.66 -12.06
N LYS A 278 -5.35 1.55 -12.76
CA LYS A 278 -6.39 0.86 -13.53
C LYS A 278 -7.55 0.41 -12.65
N VAL A 279 -7.30 0.07 -11.39
CA VAL A 279 -8.34 -0.36 -10.45
C VAL A 279 -9.22 0.83 -10.09
N THR A 280 -8.64 1.97 -9.70
CA THR A 280 -9.41 3.18 -9.40
C THR A 280 -10.18 3.68 -10.62
N GLN A 281 -9.56 3.72 -11.81
CA GLN A 281 -10.26 4.09 -13.05
C GLN A 281 -11.43 3.14 -13.34
N LYS A 282 -11.26 1.85 -13.09
CA LYS A 282 -12.31 0.85 -13.29
C LYS A 282 -13.42 0.95 -12.27
N LEU A 283 -13.10 1.24 -11.02
CA LEU A 283 -14.07 1.55 -9.96
C LEU A 283 -14.92 2.76 -10.35
N GLU A 284 -14.30 3.86 -10.75
CA GLU A 284 -15.02 5.09 -11.14
C GLU A 284 -15.95 4.87 -12.34
N SER A 285 -15.43 4.29 -13.43
CA SER A 285 -16.25 4.02 -14.63
C SER A 285 -17.38 3.02 -14.37
N THR A 286 -17.15 2.01 -13.53
CA THR A 286 -18.21 1.06 -13.14
C THR A 286 -19.23 1.73 -12.22
N ALA A 287 -18.81 2.59 -11.30
CA ALA A 287 -19.70 3.38 -10.45
C ALA A 287 -20.61 4.28 -11.29
N ASP A 288 -20.05 5.02 -12.26
CA ASP A 288 -20.80 5.90 -13.16
C ASP A 288 -21.87 5.12 -13.93
N TYR A 289 -21.51 3.96 -14.48
CA TYR A 289 -22.47 3.08 -15.15
C TYR A 289 -23.55 2.60 -14.17
N LEU A 290 -23.16 2.09 -13.00
CA LEU A 290 -24.11 1.63 -11.99
C LEU A 290 -25.02 2.76 -11.51
N LEU A 291 -24.58 4.01 -11.42
CA LEU A 291 -25.43 5.15 -11.08
C LEU A 291 -26.44 5.46 -12.19
N SER A 292 -26.08 5.23 -13.45
CA SER A 292 -26.94 5.51 -14.62
C SER A 292 -28.14 4.57 -14.80
N LEU A 293 -28.17 3.41 -14.12
CA LEU A 293 -29.21 2.37 -14.27
C LEU A 293 -30.57 2.74 -13.62
N GLY A 294 -30.74 3.97 -13.14
CA GLY A 294 -31.96 4.43 -12.47
C GLY A 294 -32.11 3.93 -11.03
N VAL A 295 -33.21 4.27 -10.37
CA VAL A 295 -33.45 3.94 -8.95
C VAL A 295 -33.47 2.41 -8.73
N PRO A 296 -32.58 1.85 -7.89
CA PRO A 296 -32.58 0.42 -7.59
C PRO A 296 -33.83 0.02 -6.81
N THR A 297 -34.24 -1.23 -6.97
CA THR A 297 -35.41 -1.83 -6.31
C THR A 297 -34.97 -3.02 -5.45
N ALA A 298 -35.90 -3.59 -4.67
CA ALA A 298 -35.65 -4.84 -3.96
C ALA A 298 -35.18 -5.93 -4.95
N GLY A 299 -34.04 -6.56 -4.65
CA GLY A 299 -33.32 -7.46 -5.57
C GLY A 299 -32.04 -6.86 -6.16
N ASN A 300 -31.74 -5.57 -5.93
CA ASN A 300 -30.51 -4.89 -6.37
C ASN A 300 -29.52 -4.63 -5.23
N GLU A 301 -29.53 -5.47 -4.18
CA GLU A 301 -28.81 -5.25 -2.93
C GLU A 301 -27.28 -5.11 -3.14
N TRP A 302 -26.67 -5.89 -4.04
CA TRP A 302 -25.23 -5.78 -4.30
C TRP A 302 -24.83 -4.46 -4.94
N ARG A 303 -25.65 -3.92 -5.86
CA ARG A 303 -25.46 -2.58 -6.42
C ARG A 303 -25.53 -1.51 -5.35
N VAL A 304 -26.54 -1.59 -4.47
CA VAL A 304 -26.70 -0.63 -3.36
C VAL A 304 -25.52 -0.71 -2.40
N LEU A 305 -25.15 -1.92 -1.96
CA LEU A 305 -24.00 -2.16 -1.10
C LEU A 305 -22.71 -1.59 -1.69
N GLY A 306 -22.37 -1.97 -2.93
CA GLY A 306 -21.15 -1.53 -3.59
C GLY A 306 -21.08 -0.01 -3.72
N LEU A 307 -22.15 0.64 -4.22
CA LEU A 307 -22.18 2.09 -4.38
C LEU A 307 -22.11 2.84 -3.04
N ALA A 308 -22.81 2.34 -2.02
CA ALA A 308 -22.80 2.94 -0.69
C ALA A 308 -21.43 2.83 -0.02
N ARG A 309 -20.81 1.64 -0.07
CA ARG A 309 -19.49 1.41 0.54
C ARG A 309 -18.35 2.06 -0.25
N ALA A 310 -18.55 2.37 -1.53
CA ALA A 310 -17.68 3.24 -2.32
C ALA A 310 -17.83 4.73 -2.00
N GLY A 311 -18.86 5.13 -1.24
CA GLY A 311 -19.20 6.54 -1.00
C GLY A 311 -19.75 7.26 -2.24
N LYS A 312 -20.34 6.51 -3.18
CA LYS A 312 -20.83 7.01 -4.47
C LYS A 312 -22.35 7.06 -4.57
N ILE A 313 -23.08 6.37 -3.68
CA ILE A 313 -24.55 6.37 -3.72
C ILE A 313 -25.10 7.77 -3.46
N THR A 314 -26.04 8.22 -4.29
CA THR A 314 -26.72 9.51 -4.09
C THR A 314 -27.91 9.36 -3.13
N SER A 315 -28.35 10.48 -2.54
CA SER A 315 -29.56 10.49 -1.71
C SER A 315 -30.80 10.06 -2.50
N GLU A 316 -30.93 10.48 -3.76
CA GLU A 316 -32.02 10.06 -4.64
C GLU A 316 -32.07 8.53 -4.82
N LEU A 317 -30.93 7.90 -5.08
CA LEU A 317 -30.84 6.44 -5.25
C LEU A 317 -31.10 5.70 -3.93
N SER A 318 -30.54 6.21 -2.82
CA SER A 318 -30.70 5.64 -1.47
C SER A 318 -32.16 5.72 -0.99
N ASP A 319 -32.77 6.91 -1.04
CA ASP A 319 -34.16 7.12 -0.61
C ASP A 319 -35.15 6.44 -1.57
N GLY A 320 -34.82 6.39 -2.86
CA GLY A 320 -35.59 5.67 -3.86
C GLY A 320 -35.59 4.14 -3.62
N TYR A 321 -34.43 3.55 -3.32
CA TYR A 321 -34.34 2.14 -2.92
C TYR A 321 -35.16 1.87 -1.68
N TYR A 322 -35.00 2.70 -0.64
CA TYR A 322 -35.73 2.54 0.61
C TYR A 322 -37.25 2.60 0.38
N SER A 323 -37.73 3.56 -0.42
CA SER A 323 -39.16 3.69 -0.77
C SER A 323 -39.67 2.47 -1.57
N SER A 324 -38.85 1.95 -2.49
CA SER A 324 -39.16 0.72 -3.23
C SER A 324 -39.25 -0.48 -2.28
N LEU A 325 -38.35 -0.57 -1.31
CA LEU A 325 -38.32 -1.66 -0.33
C LEU A 325 -39.53 -1.59 0.61
N GLU A 326 -39.89 -0.41 1.11
CA GLU A 326 -41.09 -0.24 1.93
C GLU A 326 -42.34 -0.72 1.17
N SER A 327 -42.45 -0.40 -0.11
CA SER A 327 -43.56 -0.85 -0.96
C SER A 327 -43.54 -2.38 -1.13
N TYR A 328 -42.36 -2.96 -1.33
CA TYR A 328 -42.17 -4.41 -1.44
C TYR A 328 -42.59 -5.14 -0.15
N VAL A 329 -42.12 -4.67 1.00
CA VAL A 329 -42.46 -5.24 2.32
C VAL A 329 -43.95 -5.10 2.63
N LYS A 330 -44.57 -3.94 2.33
CA LYS A 330 -46.03 -3.74 2.48
C LYS A 330 -46.83 -4.73 1.63
N ASN A 331 -46.40 -4.98 0.40
CA ASN A 331 -47.07 -5.90 -0.52
C ASN A 331 -46.97 -7.36 -0.06
N ILE A 332 -45.85 -7.75 0.57
CA ILE A 332 -45.70 -9.07 1.19
C ILE A 332 -46.55 -9.17 2.46
N GLY A 333 -46.63 -8.09 3.24
CA GLY A 333 -47.37 -8.05 4.50
C GLY A 333 -46.70 -8.87 5.61
N SER A 334 -45.37 -9.02 5.55
CA SER A 334 -44.59 -9.79 6.53
C SER A 334 -43.15 -9.29 6.60
N ALA A 335 -42.54 -9.40 7.78
CA ALA A 335 -41.09 -9.25 7.95
C ALA A 335 -40.31 -10.37 7.23
N LYS A 336 -40.91 -11.55 7.05
CA LYS A 336 -40.32 -12.71 6.38
C LYS A 336 -40.46 -12.56 4.86
N LEU A 337 -39.39 -12.09 4.19
CA LEU A 337 -39.43 -11.70 2.78
C LEU A 337 -39.62 -12.88 1.84
N ASP A 338 -39.13 -14.07 2.22
CA ASP A 338 -39.34 -15.31 1.49
C ASP A 338 -39.56 -16.47 2.47
N SER A 339 -40.44 -17.39 2.09
CA SER A 339 -40.81 -18.54 2.92
C SER A 339 -39.66 -19.54 3.19
N ARG A 340 -38.65 -19.57 2.32
CA ARG A 340 -37.55 -20.54 2.28
C ARG A 340 -36.16 -19.90 2.14
N LYS A 341 -36.08 -18.61 1.84
CA LYS A 341 -34.80 -17.93 1.62
C LYS A 341 -34.51 -16.88 2.70
N SER A 342 -33.90 -17.30 3.80
CA SER A 342 -33.42 -16.39 4.86
C SER A 342 -32.45 -15.34 4.33
N THR A 343 -31.69 -15.67 3.28
CA THR A 343 -30.76 -14.75 2.62
C THR A 343 -31.42 -13.52 1.99
N GLU A 344 -32.72 -13.54 1.66
CA GLU A 344 -33.43 -12.34 1.20
C GLU A 344 -33.46 -11.26 2.29
N ASN A 345 -33.80 -11.64 3.52
CA ASN A 345 -33.75 -10.77 4.69
C ASN A 345 -32.33 -10.26 4.93
N SER A 346 -31.34 -11.15 4.95
CA SER A 346 -29.94 -10.79 5.19
C SER A 346 -29.43 -9.77 4.17
N ARG A 347 -29.59 -9.99 2.86
CA ARG A 347 -29.08 -9.06 1.83
C ARG A 347 -29.75 -7.68 1.91
N VAL A 348 -31.03 -7.62 2.23
CA VAL A 348 -31.74 -6.36 2.46
C VAL A 348 -31.16 -5.63 3.69
N ILE A 349 -30.92 -6.33 4.80
CA ILE A 349 -30.28 -5.76 5.99
C ILE A 349 -28.89 -5.20 5.66
N LEU A 350 -28.08 -5.91 4.85
CA LEU A 350 -26.77 -5.41 4.40
C LEU A 350 -26.89 -4.08 3.66
N SER A 351 -27.84 -4.00 2.72
CA SER A 351 -28.04 -2.80 1.90
C SER A 351 -28.54 -1.62 2.73
N LEU A 352 -29.53 -1.85 3.60
CA LEU A 352 -30.04 -0.87 4.55
C LEU A 352 -28.94 -0.36 5.47
N SER A 353 -28.11 -1.28 5.98
CA SER A 353 -26.97 -0.93 6.83
C SER A 353 -26.01 0.01 6.11
N ALA A 354 -25.66 -0.34 4.87
CA ALA A 354 -24.69 0.42 4.07
C ALA A 354 -25.18 1.84 3.73
N ILE A 355 -26.49 2.04 3.60
CA ILE A 355 -27.10 3.36 3.32
C ILE A 355 -27.57 4.09 4.60
N GLY A 356 -27.30 3.54 5.79
CA GLY A 356 -27.67 4.15 7.06
C GLY A 356 -29.18 4.16 7.36
N LYS A 357 -29.93 3.20 6.81
CA LYS A 357 -31.37 3.01 7.10
C LYS A 357 -31.55 1.85 8.09
N ASP A 358 -32.55 1.98 8.95
CA ASP A 358 -32.84 0.99 9.99
C ASP A 358 -33.59 -0.21 9.41
N ALA A 359 -33.11 -1.42 9.69
CA ALA A 359 -33.75 -2.67 9.27
C ALA A 359 -34.79 -3.18 10.28
N THR A 360 -34.89 -2.57 11.45
CA THR A 360 -35.85 -2.94 12.50
C THR A 360 -37.23 -2.33 12.31
N ASP A 361 -37.37 -1.33 11.43
CA ASP A 361 -38.65 -0.74 11.05
C ASP A 361 -38.66 -0.36 9.58
N VAL A 362 -39.01 -1.33 8.74
CA VAL A 362 -39.27 -1.13 7.32
C VAL A 362 -40.75 -1.32 7.08
N ALA A 363 -41.47 -0.22 6.86
CA ALA A 363 -42.91 -0.23 6.71
C ALA A 363 -43.68 -0.86 7.89
N GLY A 364 -43.18 -0.73 9.12
CA GLY A 364 -43.79 -1.32 10.31
C GLY A 364 -43.37 -2.78 10.57
N TYR A 365 -42.39 -3.30 9.83
CA TYR A 365 -41.88 -4.66 10.00
C TYR A 365 -40.40 -4.65 10.39
N ASN A 366 -40.05 -5.46 11.39
CA ASN A 366 -38.67 -5.69 11.78
C ASN A 366 -38.06 -6.83 10.96
N LEU A 367 -37.21 -6.50 9.99
CA LEU A 367 -36.66 -7.47 9.05
C LEU A 367 -35.62 -8.41 9.67
N LEU A 368 -35.18 -8.16 10.91
CA LEU A 368 -34.32 -9.07 11.69
C LEU A 368 -35.12 -10.19 12.35
N GLU A 369 -36.42 -10.00 12.64
CA GLU A 369 -37.25 -10.97 13.37
C GLU A 369 -37.23 -12.37 12.76
N PRO A 370 -37.38 -12.54 11.42
CA PRO A 370 -37.34 -13.88 10.83
C PRO A 370 -36.01 -14.58 11.04
N LEU A 371 -34.90 -13.84 11.17
CA LEU A 371 -33.57 -14.42 11.36
C LEU A 371 -33.35 -14.93 12.81
N ALA A 372 -34.26 -14.66 13.73
CA ALA A 372 -34.26 -15.27 15.07
C ALA A 372 -34.64 -16.76 15.05
N ASP A 373 -35.27 -17.23 13.97
CA ASP A 373 -35.65 -18.63 13.75
C ASP A 373 -34.48 -19.40 13.12
N PHE A 374 -33.77 -20.19 13.93
CA PHE A 374 -32.59 -20.93 13.49
C PHE A 374 -32.91 -21.99 12.43
N ASP A 375 -34.10 -22.60 12.50
CA ASP A 375 -34.54 -23.60 11.52
C ASP A 375 -34.81 -22.92 10.16
N PHE A 376 -35.37 -21.70 10.17
CA PHE A 376 -35.49 -20.90 8.96
C PHE A 376 -34.13 -20.46 8.42
N VAL A 377 -33.22 -19.99 9.29
CA VAL A 377 -31.88 -19.56 8.88
C VAL A 377 -31.12 -20.71 8.23
N THR A 378 -31.12 -21.90 8.82
CA THR A 378 -30.38 -23.08 8.32
C THR A 378 -31.07 -23.79 7.15
N TRP A 379 -32.31 -23.41 6.78
CA TRP A 379 -33.06 -24.06 5.71
C TRP A 379 -32.34 -24.09 4.35
N GLN A 380 -31.54 -23.06 4.04
CA GLN A 380 -30.75 -22.98 2.81
C GLN A 380 -29.38 -23.68 2.91
N GLY A 381 -29.15 -24.47 3.96
CA GLY A 381 -27.83 -24.97 4.30
C GLY A 381 -26.89 -23.84 4.72
N LEU A 382 -25.58 -24.05 4.53
CA LEU A 382 -24.51 -23.16 4.97
C LEU A 382 -24.70 -21.69 4.56
N ASN A 383 -25.31 -21.43 3.41
CA ASN A 383 -25.49 -20.08 2.88
C ASN A 383 -26.35 -19.19 3.81
N GLY A 384 -27.36 -19.77 4.45
CA GLY A 384 -28.22 -19.03 5.37
C GLY A 384 -27.48 -18.52 6.62
N PRO A 385 -26.80 -19.39 7.40
CA PRO A 385 -26.00 -18.96 8.54
C PRO A 385 -24.88 -17.98 8.21
N VAL A 386 -24.20 -18.16 7.06
CA VAL A 386 -23.15 -17.24 6.59
C VAL A 386 -23.72 -15.83 6.39
N PHE A 387 -24.79 -15.68 5.61
CA PHE A 387 -25.40 -14.37 5.38
C PHE A 387 -26.05 -13.77 6.64
N ALA A 388 -26.66 -14.59 7.49
CA ALA A 388 -27.25 -14.13 8.74
C ALA A 388 -26.17 -13.57 9.69
N LEU A 389 -25.02 -14.25 9.81
CA LEU A 389 -23.91 -13.80 10.64
C LEU A 389 -23.36 -12.46 10.11
N ILE A 390 -23.10 -12.35 8.81
CA ILE A 390 -22.68 -11.08 8.19
C ILE A 390 -23.71 -9.99 8.49
N ALA A 391 -25.00 -10.23 8.25
CA ALA A 391 -26.06 -9.25 8.44
C ALA A 391 -26.19 -8.78 9.89
N PHE A 392 -26.03 -9.66 10.88
CA PHE A 392 -26.03 -9.24 12.28
C PHE A 392 -24.77 -8.44 12.65
N ASP A 393 -23.63 -8.73 12.03
CA ASP A 393 -22.37 -8.11 12.39
C ASP A 393 -22.09 -6.79 11.67
N THR A 394 -22.78 -6.49 10.55
CA THR A 394 -22.58 -5.21 9.83
C THR A 394 -22.69 -3.98 10.72
N TYR A 395 -23.66 -4.01 11.64
CA TYR A 395 -23.89 -2.96 12.63
C TYR A 395 -23.87 -3.43 14.08
N SER A 396 -23.45 -4.67 14.32
CA SER A 396 -23.62 -5.32 15.62
C SER A 396 -25.09 -5.29 16.07
N TYR A 397 -26.01 -5.65 15.17
CA TYR A 397 -27.42 -5.80 15.49
C TYR A 397 -27.61 -6.81 16.63
N GLU A 398 -28.56 -6.51 17.51
CA GLU A 398 -29.07 -7.47 18.48
C GLU A 398 -29.98 -8.47 17.76
N ILE A 399 -29.80 -9.75 18.05
CA ILE A 399 -30.66 -10.79 17.48
C ILE A 399 -31.99 -10.77 18.23
N PRO A 400 -33.14 -10.63 17.54
CA PRO A 400 -34.44 -10.64 18.20
C PRO A 400 -34.70 -11.94 18.97
N THR A 401 -35.56 -11.87 19.99
CA THR A 401 -36.04 -13.07 20.67
C THR A 401 -37.00 -13.82 19.76
N ALA A 402 -36.72 -15.09 19.53
CA ALA A 402 -37.57 -15.97 18.75
C ALA A 402 -38.92 -16.19 19.44
N SER A 403 -39.95 -16.48 18.65
CA SER A 403 -41.27 -16.83 19.19
C SER A 403 -41.21 -18.14 20.01
N GLU A 404 -42.15 -18.32 20.93
CA GLU A 404 -42.23 -19.54 21.73
C GLU A 404 -42.31 -20.79 20.85
N GLY A 405 -41.46 -21.79 21.14
CA GLY A 405 -41.39 -23.03 20.37
C GLY A 405 -40.49 -22.99 19.13
N VAL A 406 -39.88 -21.86 18.81
CA VAL A 406 -38.88 -21.72 17.74
C VAL A 406 -37.46 -21.87 18.28
N THR A 407 -36.60 -22.57 17.54
CA THR A 407 -35.17 -22.70 17.88
C THR A 407 -34.49 -21.33 17.74
N GLN A 408 -33.97 -20.78 18.84
CA GLN A 408 -33.36 -19.45 18.87
C GLN A 408 -32.03 -19.41 18.11
N THR A 409 -31.91 -18.49 17.15
CA THR A 409 -30.62 -18.12 16.56
C THR A 409 -29.78 -17.33 17.56
N THR A 410 -28.51 -17.68 17.69
CA THR A 410 -27.46 -16.90 18.37
C THR A 410 -26.21 -16.81 17.48
N ARG A 411 -25.36 -15.79 17.68
CA ARG A 411 -24.06 -15.71 16.97
C ARG A 411 -23.24 -17.00 17.15
N GLU A 412 -23.20 -17.52 18.37
CA GLU A 412 -22.52 -18.78 18.68
C GLU A 412 -23.11 -19.97 17.90
N SER A 413 -24.44 -20.11 17.82
CA SER A 413 -25.06 -21.18 17.03
C SER A 413 -24.77 -21.07 15.53
N LEU A 414 -24.69 -19.84 14.99
CA LEU A 414 -24.33 -19.61 13.59
C LEU A 414 -22.88 -20.00 13.33
N ILE A 415 -21.96 -19.54 14.20
CA ILE A 415 -20.53 -19.86 14.12
C ILE A 415 -20.33 -21.37 14.23
N ASN A 416 -20.94 -22.03 15.22
CA ASN A 416 -20.79 -23.47 15.40
C ASN A 416 -21.31 -24.25 14.19
N TYR A 417 -22.48 -23.90 13.65
CA TYR A 417 -22.99 -24.52 12.42
C TYR A 417 -22.03 -24.35 11.24
N ILE A 418 -21.45 -23.16 11.08
CA ILE A 418 -20.46 -22.88 10.03
C ILE A 418 -19.20 -23.74 10.22
N LEU A 419 -18.66 -23.81 11.44
CA LEU A 419 -17.46 -24.59 11.75
C LEU A 419 -17.69 -26.10 11.56
N GLU A 420 -18.85 -26.61 12.00
CA GLU A 420 -19.25 -28.01 11.80
C GLU A 420 -19.46 -28.36 10.32
N SER A 421 -19.76 -27.37 9.49
CA SER A 421 -19.90 -27.53 8.03
C SER A 421 -18.57 -27.49 7.27
N GLN A 422 -17.44 -27.26 7.95
CA GLN A 422 -16.12 -27.27 7.30
C GLN A 422 -15.79 -28.66 6.77
N LEU A 423 -15.25 -28.73 5.55
CA LEU A 423 -14.82 -29.99 4.95
C LEU A 423 -13.53 -30.52 5.62
N GLU A 424 -13.31 -31.83 5.56
CA GLU A 424 -12.16 -32.49 6.21
C GLU A 424 -10.81 -31.90 5.78
N ASN A 425 -10.68 -31.53 4.50
CA ASN A 425 -9.49 -30.91 3.93
C ASN A 425 -9.44 -29.37 4.10
N GLY A 426 -10.38 -28.77 4.82
CA GLY A 426 -10.55 -27.33 4.97
C GLY A 426 -11.49 -26.72 3.92
N GLY A 427 -11.85 -25.45 4.14
CA GLY A 427 -12.78 -24.73 3.28
C GLY A 427 -14.23 -25.22 3.36
N TRP A 428 -15.07 -24.67 2.50
CA TRP A 428 -16.52 -24.90 2.51
C TRP A 428 -17.09 -25.03 1.10
N THR A 429 -18.29 -25.59 1.00
CA THR A 429 -19.00 -25.75 -0.26
C THR A 429 -20.50 -25.69 -0.06
N PHE A 430 -21.24 -25.40 -1.12
CA PHE A 430 -22.70 -25.39 -1.08
C PHE A 430 -23.23 -26.84 -1.08
N PHE A 431 -22.54 -27.75 -1.78
CA PHE A 431 -22.87 -29.17 -1.83
C PHE A 431 -21.65 -30.02 -2.22
N GLY A 432 -21.66 -31.28 -1.78
CA GLY A 432 -20.56 -32.21 -2.04
C GLY A 432 -19.46 -32.14 -0.98
N SER A 433 -18.29 -32.65 -1.33
CA SER A 433 -17.16 -32.83 -0.41
C SER A 433 -15.89 -32.12 -0.87
N THR A 434 -16.00 -31.20 -1.84
CA THR A 434 -14.87 -30.43 -2.38
C THR A 434 -15.12 -28.97 -2.09
N ALA A 435 -14.12 -28.31 -1.48
CA ALA A 435 -14.18 -26.89 -1.20
C ALA A 435 -14.34 -26.09 -2.50
N ASP A 436 -15.25 -25.12 -2.45
CA ASP A 436 -15.58 -24.23 -3.54
C ASP A 436 -15.11 -22.81 -3.18
N PRO A 437 -14.46 -22.07 -4.11
CA PRO A 437 -13.94 -20.75 -3.79
C PRO A 437 -15.02 -19.74 -3.41
N ASP A 438 -16.23 -19.83 -3.99
CA ASP A 438 -17.33 -18.90 -3.68
C ASP A 438 -17.74 -19.07 -2.21
N MET A 439 -18.11 -20.30 -1.85
CA MET A 439 -18.59 -20.60 -0.50
C MET A 439 -17.48 -20.50 0.54
N THR A 440 -16.25 -20.85 0.19
CA THR A 440 -15.11 -20.68 1.10
C THR A 440 -14.83 -19.21 1.35
N GLY A 441 -14.78 -18.38 0.30
CA GLY A 441 -14.61 -16.93 0.42
C GLY A 441 -15.71 -16.28 1.25
N MET A 442 -16.97 -16.54 0.93
CA MET A 442 -18.13 -16.01 1.66
C MET A 442 -18.11 -16.41 3.14
N THR A 443 -17.73 -17.65 3.45
CA THR A 443 -17.66 -18.13 4.84
C THR A 443 -16.55 -17.42 5.62
N ILE A 444 -15.39 -17.19 4.99
CA ILE A 444 -14.31 -16.40 5.61
C ILE A 444 -14.78 -14.97 5.89
N GLN A 445 -15.51 -14.34 4.97
CA GLN A 445 -16.05 -12.99 5.18
C GLN A 445 -16.93 -12.92 6.44
N ALA A 446 -17.78 -13.93 6.68
CA ALA A 446 -18.62 -14.02 7.88
C ALA A 446 -17.82 -14.26 9.17
N LEU A 447 -16.72 -15.02 9.09
CA LEU A 447 -15.89 -15.40 10.23
C LEU A 447 -14.81 -14.37 10.56
N ALA A 448 -14.46 -13.46 9.65
CA ALA A 448 -13.39 -12.49 9.82
C ALA A 448 -13.46 -11.67 11.14
N PRO A 449 -14.63 -11.19 11.61
CA PRO A 449 -14.72 -10.47 12.89
C PRO A 449 -14.31 -11.28 14.13
N TYR A 450 -14.27 -12.60 14.01
CA TYR A 450 -13.96 -13.57 15.06
C TYR A 450 -12.57 -14.18 14.90
N TYR A 451 -11.88 -13.97 13.77
CA TYR A 451 -10.59 -14.59 13.45
C TYR A 451 -9.54 -14.39 14.55
N ASN A 452 -9.42 -13.18 15.10
CA ASN A 452 -8.47 -12.86 16.17
C ASN A 452 -9.03 -13.07 17.59
N LYS A 453 -10.28 -13.52 17.72
CA LYS A 453 -11.00 -13.62 19.01
C LYS A 453 -11.38 -15.05 19.40
N ASN A 454 -11.47 -15.96 18.43
CA ASN A 454 -11.86 -17.35 18.64
C ASN A 454 -10.83 -18.28 17.96
N ALA A 455 -10.18 -19.14 18.74
CA ALA A 455 -9.13 -20.02 18.26
C ALA A 455 -9.63 -21.08 17.26
N ASP A 456 -10.86 -21.58 17.42
CA ASP A 456 -11.44 -22.56 16.51
C ASP A 456 -11.77 -21.91 15.16
N VAL A 457 -12.29 -20.68 15.19
CA VAL A 457 -12.49 -19.86 13.98
C VAL A 457 -11.16 -19.61 13.28
N LYS A 458 -10.12 -19.20 14.04
CA LYS A 458 -8.78 -18.99 13.47
C LYS A 458 -8.27 -20.23 12.76
N ASN A 459 -8.31 -21.37 13.43
CA ASN A 459 -7.85 -22.64 12.86
C ASN A 459 -8.62 -23.04 11.61
N ALA A 460 -9.94 -22.83 11.60
CA ALA A 460 -10.78 -23.14 10.44
C ALA A 460 -10.48 -22.21 9.25
N VAL A 461 -10.34 -20.91 9.50
CA VAL A 461 -10.01 -19.91 8.47
C VAL A 461 -8.60 -20.13 7.92
N ASP A 462 -7.61 -20.44 8.76
CA ASP A 462 -6.24 -20.73 8.30
C ASP A 462 -6.21 -21.91 7.32
N LYS A 463 -6.89 -23.02 7.64
CA LYS A 463 -7.04 -24.16 6.71
C LYS A 463 -7.73 -23.76 5.41
N ALA A 464 -8.73 -22.89 5.48
CA ALA A 464 -9.45 -22.42 4.30
C ALA A 464 -8.58 -21.52 3.41
N LEU A 465 -7.72 -20.68 3.99
CA LEU A 465 -6.73 -19.90 3.25
C LEU A 465 -5.72 -20.81 2.54
N ASP A 466 -5.28 -21.89 3.17
CA ASP A 466 -4.38 -22.88 2.54
C ASP A 466 -5.05 -23.56 1.33
N VAL A 467 -6.34 -23.91 1.46
CA VAL A 467 -7.15 -24.46 0.36
C VAL A 467 -7.30 -23.46 -0.78
N LEU A 468 -7.61 -22.19 -0.48
CA LEU A 468 -7.72 -21.15 -1.50
C LEU A 468 -6.38 -20.89 -2.18
N SER A 469 -5.30 -20.72 -1.43
CA SER A 469 -3.95 -20.53 -1.98
C SER A 469 -3.53 -21.67 -2.91
N SER A 470 -3.90 -22.92 -2.58
CA SER A 470 -3.63 -24.10 -3.41
C SER A 470 -4.53 -24.21 -4.64
N SER A 471 -5.73 -23.61 -4.60
CA SER A 471 -6.74 -23.66 -5.67
C SER A 471 -6.63 -22.52 -6.68
N GLN A 472 -5.85 -21.48 -6.36
CA GLN A 472 -5.63 -20.34 -7.25
C GLN A 472 -4.89 -20.78 -8.53
N GLN A 473 -5.34 -20.25 -9.66
CA GLN A 473 -4.84 -20.60 -10.98
C GLN A 473 -3.58 -19.78 -11.36
N ASP A 474 -2.89 -20.18 -12.42
CA ASP A 474 -1.65 -19.55 -12.90
C ASP A 474 -1.80 -18.06 -13.25
N ASN A 475 -3.02 -17.61 -13.63
CA ASN A 475 -3.33 -16.22 -13.91
C ASN A 475 -3.77 -15.43 -12.66
N GLY A 476 -3.64 -16.01 -11.45
CA GLY A 476 -4.10 -15.42 -10.19
C GLY A 476 -5.61 -15.59 -9.91
N GLY A 477 -6.38 -16.14 -10.84
CA GLY A 477 -7.84 -16.29 -10.71
C GLY A 477 -8.30 -17.54 -9.96
N PHE A 478 -9.61 -17.65 -9.77
CA PHE A 478 -10.26 -18.80 -9.12
C PHE A 478 -11.31 -19.43 -10.04
N ALA A 479 -11.29 -20.76 -10.10
CA ALA A 479 -12.29 -21.53 -10.83
C ALA A 479 -13.30 -22.15 -9.89
N SER A 480 -14.59 -21.93 -10.17
CA SER A 480 -15.68 -22.74 -9.62
C SER A 480 -16.24 -23.64 -10.73
N TRP A 481 -16.53 -24.89 -10.40
CA TRP A 481 -17.01 -25.90 -11.37
C TRP A 481 -16.15 -26.04 -12.63
N GLY A 482 -14.84 -25.81 -12.50
CA GLY A 482 -13.87 -25.91 -13.59
C GLY A 482 -13.78 -24.67 -14.50
N THR A 483 -14.50 -23.59 -14.19
CA THR A 483 -14.48 -22.35 -14.98
C THR A 483 -13.97 -21.19 -14.14
N VAL A 484 -12.86 -20.57 -14.57
CA VAL A 484 -12.36 -19.33 -13.98
C VAL A 484 -13.37 -18.22 -14.28
N ASN A 485 -13.87 -17.59 -13.23
CA ASN A 485 -14.89 -16.55 -13.33
C ASN A 485 -14.66 -15.44 -12.30
N VAL A 486 -15.22 -14.27 -12.56
CA VAL A 486 -14.97 -13.08 -11.72
C VAL A 486 -15.68 -13.16 -10.38
N GLU A 487 -16.83 -13.83 -10.28
CA GLU A 487 -17.60 -13.98 -9.04
C GLU A 487 -16.80 -14.77 -7.99
N SER A 488 -16.16 -15.86 -8.39
CA SER A 488 -15.25 -16.62 -7.51
C SER A 488 -14.05 -15.79 -7.06
N CYS A 489 -13.47 -15.02 -7.99
CA CYS A 489 -12.38 -14.11 -7.64
C CYS A 489 -12.86 -13.02 -6.67
N ALA A 490 -14.06 -12.49 -6.85
CA ALA A 490 -14.66 -11.45 -6.02
C ALA A 490 -14.90 -11.94 -4.58
N GLN A 491 -15.37 -13.19 -4.40
CA GLN A 491 -15.56 -13.76 -3.06
C GLN A 491 -14.24 -13.93 -2.30
N VAL A 492 -13.19 -14.40 -2.99
CA VAL A 492 -11.87 -14.56 -2.38
C VAL A 492 -11.24 -13.21 -2.09
N LEU A 493 -11.28 -12.24 -3.00
CA LEU A 493 -10.72 -10.91 -2.76
C LEU A 493 -11.40 -10.21 -1.57
N THR A 494 -12.73 -10.30 -1.50
CA THR A 494 -13.49 -9.74 -0.37
C THR A 494 -13.11 -10.45 0.94
N ALA A 495 -12.88 -11.77 0.93
CA ALA A 495 -12.43 -12.52 2.10
C ALA A 495 -11.04 -12.09 2.60
N LEU A 496 -10.06 -11.94 1.68
CA LEU A 496 -8.71 -11.47 2.02
C LEU A 496 -8.77 -10.06 2.62
N ALA A 497 -9.49 -9.15 1.97
CA ALA A 497 -9.71 -7.80 2.47
C ALA A 497 -10.38 -7.80 3.86
N SER A 498 -11.39 -8.64 4.10
CA SER A 498 -12.03 -8.76 5.42
C SER A 498 -11.08 -9.21 6.53
N LEU A 499 -10.02 -9.96 6.20
CA LEU A 499 -8.97 -10.36 7.15
C LEU A 499 -7.83 -9.35 7.27
N GLY A 500 -7.82 -8.29 6.46
CA GLY A 500 -6.70 -7.36 6.36
C GLY A 500 -5.48 -7.92 5.65
N ILE A 501 -5.66 -8.97 4.83
CA ILE A 501 -4.59 -9.57 4.01
C ILE A 501 -4.48 -8.74 2.72
N ASP A 502 -3.28 -8.27 2.42
CA ASP A 502 -2.99 -7.51 1.21
C ASP A 502 -2.80 -8.46 0.01
N ALA A 503 -3.71 -8.38 -0.95
CA ALA A 503 -3.72 -9.23 -2.14
C ALA A 503 -2.62 -8.89 -3.15
N ASP A 504 -1.97 -7.71 -3.02
CA ASP A 504 -0.87 -7.30 -3.91
C ASP A 504 0.48 -7.89 -3.45
N THR A 505 0.61 -8.21 -2.16
CA THR A 505 1.91 -8.54 -1.54
C THR A 505 1.94 -9.89 -0.82
N ASP A 506 0.80 -10.50 -0.47
CA ASP A 506 0.80 -11.82 0.18
C ASP A 506 1.15 -12.93 -0.82
N GLU A 507 2.37 -13.45 -0.72
CA GLU A 507 2.93 -14.48 -1.61
C GLU A 507 2.05 -15.74 -1.76
N ARG A 508 1.19 -16.05 -0.77
CA ARG A 508 0.27 -17.20 -0.88
C ARG A 508 -0.72 -17.01 -2.03
N PHE A 509 -1.06 -15.76 -2.36
CA PHE A 509 -2.07 -15.39 -3.34
C PHE A 509 -1.50 -14.75 -4.61
N ILE A 510 -0.20 -14.92 -4.86
CA ILE A 510 0.48 -14.47 -6.08
C ILE A 510 0.97 -15.71 -6.84
N LYS A 511 0.49 -15.92 -8.08
CA LYS A 511 0.86 -17.08 -8.92
C LYS A 511 1.50 -16.60 -10.21
N ASN A 512 2.74 -17.03 -10.45
CA ASN A 512 3.53 -16.65 -11.63
C ASN A 512 3.62 -15.12 -11.84
N GLY A 513 3.68 -14.36 -10.73
CA GLY A 513 3.71 -12.89 -10.76
C GLY A 513 2.34 -12.23 -10.98
N ASN A 514 1.25 -13.00 -11.09
CA ASN A 514 -0.11 -12.47 -11.20
C ASN A 514 -0.80 -12.48 -9.83
N THR A 515 -1.40 -11.34 -9.48
CA THR A 515 -2.22 -11.19 -8.29
C THR A 515 -3.68 -11.59 -8.57
N LEU A 516 -4.48 -11.71 -7.50
CA LEU A 516 -5.94 -11.87 -7.64
C LEU A 516 -6.61 -10.63 -8.23
N VAL A 517 -6.06 -9.44 -7.97
CA VAL A 517 -6.56 -8.18 -8.53
C VAL A 517 -6.33 -8.13 -10.04
N ASP A 518 -5.15 -8.56 -10.51
CA ASP A 518 -4.85 -8.70 -11.94
C ASP A 518 -5.86 -9.62 -12.63
N ALA A 519 -6.15 -10.78 -12.02
CA ALA A 519 -7.12 -11.72 -12.54
C ALA A 519 -8.52 -11.09 -12.69
N ILE A 520 -9.02 -10.39 -11.67
CA ILE A 520 -10.32 -9.69 -11.72
C ILE A 520 -10.34 -8.65 -12.84
N MET A 521 -9.24 -7.92 -13.02
CA MET A 521 -9.13 -6.89 -14.04
C MET A 521 -9.19 -7.46 -15.47
N GLU A 522 -8.81 -8.73 -15.70
CA GLU A 522 -8.96 -9.40 -17.00
C GLU A 522 -10.42 -9.58 -17.44
N PHE A 523 -11.38 -9.55 -16.51
CA PHE A 523 -12.81 -9.66 -16.81
C PHE A 523 -13.46 -8.31 -17.14
N SER A 524 -12.69 -7.22 -17.14
CA SER A 524 -13.19 -5.88 -17.40
C SER A 524 -13.76 -5.74 -18.82
N VAL A 525 -14.97 -5.19 -18.90
CA VAL A 525 -15.62 -4.73 -20.13
C VAL A 525 -16.04 -3.27 -19.97
N GLU A 526 -16.48 -2.59 -21.04
CA GLU A 526 -16.80 -1.14 -21.04
C GLU A 526 -17.61 -0.69 -19.81
N ASN A 527 -18.74 -1.35 -19.53
CA ASN A 527 -19.69 -0.96 -18.48
C ASN A 527 -19.55 -1.72 -17.15
N GLY A 528 -18.51 -2.53 -16.98
CA GLY A 528 -18.40 -3.38 -15.78
C GLY A 528 -17.56 -4.61 -16.03
N PHE A 529 -18.08 -5.78 -15.69
CA PHE A 529 -17.35 -7.04 -15.77
C PHE A 529 -18.17 -8.11 -16.49
N ALA A 530 -17.45 -9.00 -17.18
CA ALA A 530 -17.99 -10.22 -17.73
C ALA A 530 -17.88 -11.37 -16.71
N HIS A 531 -18.73 -12.38 -16.83
CA HIS A 531 -18.65 -13.58 -15.99
C HIS A 531 -17.36 -14.37 -16.24
N VAL A 532 -17.02 -14.56 -17.52
CA VAL A 532 -15.77 -15.20 -17.98
C VAL A 532 -15.00 -14.24 -18.87
N LYS A 533 -13.69 -14.42 -18.93
CA LYS A 533 -12.78 -13.62 -19.76
C LYS A 533 -13.25 -13.61 -21.23
N ASP A 534 -13.05 -12.47 -21.89
CA ASP A 534 -13.41 -12.23 -23.30
C ASP A 534 -14.92 -12.39 -23.63
N SER A 535 -15.78 -12.35 -22.61
CA SER A 535 -17.25 -12.33 -22.79
C SER A 535 -17.80 -10.89 -22.66
N VAL A 536 -19.12 -10.77 -22.70
CA VAL A 536 -19.83 -9.48 -22.61
C VAL A 536 -20.24 -9.17 -21.17
N TYR A 537 -20.67 -7.92 -20.96
CA TYR A 537 -21.23 -7.44 -19.70
C TYR A 537 -22.21 -8.43 -19.07
N ASN A 538 -22.01 -8.70 -17.78
CA ASN A 538 -22.92 -9.46 -16.95
C ASN A 538 -23.20 -8.66 -15.66
N GLN A 539 -24.48 -8.51 -15.30
CA GLN A 539 -24.88 -7.69 -14.16
C GLN A 539 -24.37 -8.23 -12.82
N MET A 540 -24.53 -9.54 -12.57
CA MET A 540 -24.08 -10.17 -11.32
C MET A 540 -22.56 -10.11 -11.19
N ALA A 541 -21.85 -10.47 -12.27
CA ALA A 541 -20.40 -10.35 -12.37
C ALA A 541 -19.94 -8.92 -12.06
N THR A 542 -20.61 -7.92 -12.63
CA THR A 542 -20.30 -6.50 -12.42
C THR A 542 -20.52 -6.09 -10.98
N GLU A 543 -21.67 -6.40 -10.39
CA GLU A 543 -21.98 -5.99 -9.02
C GLU A 543 -21.05 -6.67 -8.01
N GLN A 544 -20.69 -7.94 -8.21
CA GLN A 544 -19.78 -8.66 -7.32
C GLN A 544 -18.32 -8.21 -7.45
N ALA A 545 -17.81 -8.10 -8.68
CA ALA A 545 -16.47 -7.57 -8.93
C ALA A 545 -16.34 -6.13 -8.40
N TYR A 546 -17.37 -5.31 -8.60
CA TYR A 546 -17.37 -3.93 -8.12
C TYR A 546 -17.26 -3.84 -6.59
N TYR A 547 -18.13 -4.53 -5.82
CA TYR A 547 -18.00 -4.46 -4.36
C TYR A 547 -16.71 -5.11 -3.84
N ALA A 548 -16.14 -6.09 -4.55
CA ALA A 548 -14.88 -6.72 -4.15
C ALA A 548 -13.70 -5.76 -4.34
N LEU A 549 -13.63 -5.04 -5.46
CA LEU A 549 -12.65 -3.98 -5.69
C LEU A 549 -12.86 -2.81 -4.71
N VAL A 550 -14.11 -2.49 -4.35
CA VAL A 550 -14.40 -1.53 -3.28
C VAL A 550 -13.85 -2.03 -1.95
N SER A 551 -14.05 -3.31 -1.59
CA SER A 551 -13.51 -3.91 -0.36
C SER A 551 -11.98 -3.80 -0.29
N TYR A 552 -11.31 -4.21 -1.37
CA TYR A 552 -9.86 -4.08 -1.54
C TYR A 552 -9.40 -2.62 -1.39
N ASN A 553 -10.02 -1.68 -2.11
CA ASN A 553 -9.66 -0.27 -2.05
C ASN A 553 -9.89 0.34 -0.66
N ARG A 554 -10.96 -0.06 0.05
CA ARG A 554 -11.23 0.41 1.42
C ARG A 554 -10.10 0.02 2.37
N VAL A 555 -9.68 -1.24 2.35
CA VAL A 555 -8.62 -1.75 3.25
C VAL A 555 -7.26 -1.14 2.92
N LYS A 556 -6.92 -1.02 1.63
CA LYS A 556 -5.69 -0.34 1.16
C LYS A 556 -5.60 1.12 1.64
N ASN A 557 -6.75 1.77 1.84
CA ASN A 557 -6.85 3.15 2.33
C ASN A 557 -7.17 3.24 3.83
N GLY A 558 -6.95 2.18 4.61
CA GLY A 558 -7.13 2.18 6.07
C GLY A 558 -8.57 2.36 6.54
N LYS A 559 -9.57 2.10 5.68
CA LYS A 559 -11.00 2.12 6.05
C LYS A 559 -11.45 0.75 6.55
N THR A 560 -12.60 0.72 7.23
CA THR A 560 -13.24 -0.54 7.63
C THR A 560 -13.54 -1.42 6.42
N SER A 561 -13.53 -2.75 6.60
CA SER A 561 -13.83 -3.72 5.54
C SER A 561 -15.23 -3.52 4.95
N LEU A 562 -15.55 -4.20 3.84
CA LEU A 562 -16.85 -4.05 3.16
C LEU A 562 -18.04 -4.24 4.11
N TYR A 563 -18.01 -5.29 4.93
CA TYR A 563 -19.09 -5.66 5.85
C TYR A 563 -18.95 -5.08 7.25
N ASP A 564 -17.78 -4.55 7.64
CA ASP A 564 -17.69 -3.77 8.87
C ASP A 564 -18.22 -2.34 8.62
N MET A 565 -19.49 -2.11 8.94
CA MET A 565 -20.14 -0.82 8.72
C MET A 565 -20.16 0.04 9.97
N SER A 566 -19.32 -0.24 10.97
CA SER A 566 -19.21 0.61 12.17
C SER A 566 -18.96 2.09 11.85
N ASP A 567 -18.27 2.39 10.74
CA ASP A 567 -18.07 3.74 10.21
C ASP A 567 -19.38 4.42 9.78
N VAL A 568 -20.34 3.68 9.22
CA VAL A 568 -21.66 4.20 8.87
C VAL A 568 -22.53 4.42 10.11
N LYS A 569 -22.34 3.63 11.17
CA LYS A 569 -23.13 3.68 12.41
C LYS A 569 -22.85 4.99 13.11
N ASN A 570 -21.57 5.32 13.16
CA ASN A 570 -21.10 6.59 13.68
C ASN A 570 -21.77 7.73 12.91
N LEU A 571 -21.76 7.69 11.57
CA LEU A 571 -22.41 8.72 10.75
C LEU A 571 -23.93 8.80 10.94
N MET A 572 -24.62 7.68 11.17
CA MET A 572 -26.08 7.60 11.34
C MET A 572 -26.56 8.32 12.61
N TYR A 573 -25.79 8.24 13.70
CA TYR A 573 -26.15 8.85 14.99
C TYR A 573 -25.26 10.03 15.40
N ASP A 574 -24.31 10.42 14.55
CA ASP A 574 -23.53 11.65 14.66
C ASP A 574 -24.43 12.85 14.31
N VAL A 575 -25.09 13.36 15.34
CA VAL A 575 -26.02 14.49 15.25
C VAL A 575 -25.25 15.78 15.01
N ASN A 576 -24.03 15.91 15.53
CA ASN A 576 -23.27 17.14 15.44
C ASN A 576 -22.50 17.27 14.10
N GLY A 577 -22.24 16.17 13.41
CA GLY A 577 -21.61 16.09 12.10
C GLY A 577 -20.08 16.05 12.13
N ASP A 578 -19.44 15.76 13.27
CA ASP A 578 -17.98 15.71 13.43
C ASP A 578 -17.35 14.37 13.03
N GLY A 579 -18.18 13.39 12.65
CA GLY A 579 -17.75 12.04 12.26
C GLY A 579 -17.47 11.11 13.44
N VAL A 580 -17.67 11.56 14.68
CA VAL A 580 -17.35 10.82 15.90
C VAL A 580 -18.59 10.69 16.77
N LEU A 581 -19.22 9.52 16.74
CA LEU A 581 -20.34 9.22 17.62
C LEU A 581 -19.91 9.16 19.10
N ASN A 582 -20.29 10.17 19.89
CA ASN A 582 -19.89 10.29 21.30
C ASN A 582 -20.88 11.09 22.16
N ILE A 583 -20.52 11.39 23.42
CA ILE A 583 -21.41 12.09 24.37
C ILE A 583 -21.80 13.52 23.94
N VAL A 584 -21.03 14.13 23.04
CA VAL A 584 -21.32 15.45 22.47
C VAL A 584 -22.60 15.39 21.61
N ASP A 585 -22.84 14.30 20.89
CA ASP A 585 -24.09 14.08 20.15
C ASP A 585 -25.29 13.99 21.09
N CYS A 586 -25.17 13.20 22.16
CA CYS A 586 -26.20 13.13 23.19
C CYS A 586 -26.48 14.50 23.81
N THR A 587 -25.43 15.28 24.05
CA THR A 587 -25.53 16.63 24.62
C THR A 587 -26.25 17.56 23.67
N LEU A 588 -26.03 17.45 22.36
CA LEU A 588 -26.72 18.25 21.35
C LEU A 588 -28.22 17.91 21.31
N ILE A 589 -28.59 16.62 21.38
CA ILE A 589 -29.99 16.19 21.52
C ILE A 589 -30.62 16.77 22.80
N GLN A 590 -29.91 16.71 23.94
CA GLN A 590 -30.39 17.26 25.21
C GLN A 590 -30.59 18.78 25.15
N LYS A 591 -29.67 19.51 24.52
CA LYS A 591 -29.79 20.96 24.31
C LYS A 591 -31.00 21.28 23.44
N TYR A 592 -31.22 20.54 22.36
CA TYR A 592 -32.41 20.69 21.53
C TYR A 592 -33.69 20.45 22.35
N ALA A 593 -33.76 19.35 23.09
CA ALA A 593 -34.91 19.01 23.94
C ALA A 593 -35.19 20.07 25.03
N ALA A 594 -34.16 20.78 25.49
CA ALA A 594 -34.26 21.89 26.44
C ALA A 594 -34.48 23.27 25.77
N SER A 595 -34.68 23.32 24.45
CA SER A 595 -34.78 24.56 23.65
C SER A 595 -33.54 25.47 23.76
N LEU A 596 -32.36 24.87 23.97
CA LEU A 596 -31.05 25.53 24.05
C LEU A 596 -30.22 25.40 22.76
N ALA A 597 -30.71 24.65 21.77
CA ALA A 597 -30.11 24.51 20.44
C ALA A 597 -31.22 24.27 19.41
N GLU A 598 -30.94 24.65 18.16
CA GLU A 598 -31.75 24.27 16.99
C GLU A 598 -31.00 23.19 16.20
N LEU A 599 -31.76 22.28 15.58
CA LEU A 599 -31.25 21.23 14.72
C LEU A 599 -31.76 21.43 13.31
N THR A 600 -30.92 21.15 12.31
CA THR A 600 -31.37 21.06 10.92
C THR A 600 -32.25 19.83 10.72
N ASP A 601 -33.02 19.79 9.63
CA ASP A 601 -33.87 18.64 9.30
C ASP A 601 -33.09 17.33 9.24
N GLU A 602 -31.84 17.38 8.78
CA GLU A 602 -30.98 16.20 8.71
C GLU A 602 -30.52 15.76 10.11
N GLN A 603 -30.15 16.73 10.96
CA GLN A 603 -29.79 16.42 12.35
C GLN A 603 -30.98 15.91 13.16
N LEU A 604 -32.21 16.39 12.89
CA LEU A 604 -33.42 15.88 13.54
C LEU A 604 -33.64 14.39 13.24
N LYS A 605 -33.41 13.94 11.99
CA LYS A 605 -33.53 12.52 11.63
C LYS A 605 -32.50 11.64 12.34
N LYS A 606 -31.27 12.14 12.51
CA LYS A 606 -30.21 11.44 13.25
C LYS A 606 -30.45 11.45 14.75
N ALA A 607 -30.99 12.55 15.27
CA ALA A 607 -31.28 12.77 16.67
C ALA A 607 -32.46 11.94 17.18
N ASP A 608 -33.43 11.59 16.32
CA ASP A 608 -34.51 10.64 16.63
C ASP A 608 -33.93 9.21 16.68
N CYS A 609 -33.35 8.85 17.82
CA CYS A 609 -32.62 7.60 18.02
C CYS A 609 -33.54 6.43 18.36
N ASN A 610 -34.72 6.71 18.91
CA ASN A 610 -35.74 5.70 19.22
C ASN A 610 -36.80 5.55 18.12
N LYS A 611 -36.76 6.40 17.08
CA LYS A 611 -37.62 6.39 15.90
C LYS A 611 -39.11 6.60 16.21
N ASP A 612 -39.41 7.38 17.25
CA ASP A 612 -40.80 7.72 17.62
C ASP A 612 -41.33 8.99 16.91
N GLY A 613 -40.50 9.64 16.09
CA GLY A 613 -40.81 10.86 15.36
C GLY A 613 -40.69 12.14 16.20
N SER A 614 -40.23 12.05 17.46
CA SER A 614 -40.09 13.17 18.39
C SER A 614 -38.72 13.19 19.07
N VAL A 615 -37.85 14.14 18.69
CA VAL A 615 -36.54 14.28 19.31
C VAL A 615 -36.64 14.84 20.75
N ASN A 616 -36.30 14.03 21.74
CA ASN A 616 -36.40 14.37 23.17
C ASN A 616 -35.31 13.70 24.04
N VAL A 617 -35.44 13.76 25.37
CA VAL A 617 -34.44 13.20 26.31
C VAL A 617 -34.33 11.67 26.24
N ILE A 618 -35.38 10.98 25.76
CA ILE A 618 -35.37 9.53 25.55
C ILE A 618 -34.37 9.18 24.44
N ASP A 619 -34.27 9.99 23.39
CA ASP A 619 -33.29 9.79 22.32
C ASP A 619 -31.87 9.93 22.82
N ALA A 620 -31.59 10.98 23.59
CA ALA A 620 -30.27 11.16 24.20
C ALA A 620 -29.89 9.96 25.07
N THR A 621 -30.86 9.40 25.80
CA THR A 621 -30.65 8.20 26.63
C THR A 621 -30.45 6.94 25.79
N THR A 622 -31.16 6.84 24.66
CA THR A 622 -31.02 5.74 23.70
C THR A 622 -29.65 5.77 23.05
N LEU A 623 -29.20 6.94 22.63
CA LEU A 623 -27.89 7.17 22.04
C LEU A 623 -26.75 6.85 23.02
N GLN A 624 -26.89 7.23 24.30
CA GLN A 624 -25.93 6.85 25.35
C GLN A 624 -25.76 5.34 25.46
N LYS A 625 -26.85 4.56 25.32
CA LYS A 625 -26.76 3.08 25.34
C LYS A 625 -26.07 2.53 24.10
N ILE A 626 -26.21 3.20 22.95
CA ILE A 626 -25.55 2.83 21.70
C ILE A 626 -24.03 3.06 21.82
N ILE A 627 -23.60 4.15 22.44
CA ILE A 627 -22.18 4.53 22.60
C ILE A 627 -21.41 3.60 23.54
N VAL A 628 -22.06 3.06 24.58
CA VAL A 628 -21.40 2.31 25.67
C VAL A 628 -21.19 0.82 25.32
N LYS A 629 -21.74 0.35 24.19
CA LYS A 629 -21.56 -1.03 23.68
C LYS A 629 -20.47 -1.07 22.63
#